data_AF-A0A2D8T047-F1
#
_entry.id   AF-A0A2D8T047-F1
#
_cell.length_a   1.000
_cell.length_b   1.000
_cell.length_c   1.000
_cell.angle_alpha   90.00
_cell.angle_beta   90.00
_cell.angle_gamma   90.00
#
_symmetry.space_group_name_H-M   'P 1'
#
loop_
_entity.id
_entity.type
_entity.pdbx_description
1 polymer ?
#
loop_
_entity_poly.entity_id
_entity_poly.type
_entity_poly.pdbx_seq_one_letter_code
_entity_poly.pdbx_strand_id
1 'polypeptide(L)'
;MNDLFAIIPASAIILLIAIRKIMIPIKFNEEIFGEIHQDEVNNSASMRMMIGAGFGGIGLMGLILGFMLESGEATAALLYALAAAYGFMFATLLFANQRGYLHEIPKPPMVIFPFMIVLCLVGALI
;
A
#
# COMPACT_ATOMS: atom_id res chain seq x y z
N MET A 1 -10.66 -12.31 -18.69
CA MET A 1 -10.85 -10.84 -18.85
C MET A 1 -11.46 -10.16 -17.61
N ASN A 2 -11.78 -10.90 -16.54
CA ASN A 2 -12.47 -10.35 -15.35
C ASN A 2 -11.46 -9.66 -14.41
N ASP A 3 -10.31 -10.30 -14.18
CA ASP A 3 -9.34 -10.03 -13.11
C ASP A 3 -8.79 -8.58 -13.10
N LEU A 4 -8.79 -7.90 -14.25
CA LEU A 4 -8.43 -6.49 -14.39
C LEU A 4 -9.28 -5.56 -13.52
N PHE A 5 -10.55 -5.92 -13.24
CA PHE A 5 -11.42 -5.14 -12.35
C PHE A 5 -10.85 -5.05 -10.92
N ALA A 6 -10.03 -6.03 -10.51
CA ALA A 6 -9.39 -6.05 -9.20
C ALA A 6 -7.94 -5.53 -9.28
N ILE A 7 -7.18 -5.96 -10.30
CA ILE A 7 -5.77 -5.59 -10.45
C ILE A 7 -5.63 -4.07 -10.64
N ILE A 8 -6.41 -3.46 -11.52
CA ILE A 8 -6.27 -2.02 -11.82
C ILE A 8 -6.58 -1.18 -10.59
N PRO A 9 -7.72 -1.31 -9.90
CA PRO A 9 -8.01 -0.47 -8.74
C PRO A 9 -7.04 -0.72 -7.59
N ALA A 10 -6.66 -1.97 -7.33
CA ALA A 10 -5.67 -2.27 -6.30
C ALA A 10 -4.33 -1.56 -6.58
N SER A 11 -3.84 -1.68 -7.81
CA SER A 11 -2.58 -1.08 -8.23
C SER A 11 -2.64 0.46 -8.29
N ALA A 12 -3.75 1.01 -8.75
CA ALA A 12 -3.95 2.46 -8.85
C ALA A 12 -4.08 3.12 -7.47
N ILE A 13 -4.83 2.52 -6.54
CA ILE A 13 -4.99 3.05 -5.18
C ILE A 13 -3.64 3.12 -4.47
N ILE A 14 -2.84 2.04 -4.52
CA ILE A 14 -1.54 2.05 -3.86
C ILE A 14 -0.57 3.05 -4.52
N LEU A 15 -0.67 3.26 -5.84
CA LEU A 15 0.09 4.28 -6.56
C LEU A 15 -0.29 5.71 -6.16
N LEU A 16 -1.57 6.00 -6.03
CA LEU A 16 -2.01 7.33 -5.58
C LEU A 16 -1.50 7.64 -4.17
N ILE A 17 -1.52 6.65 -3.28
CA ILE A 17 -0.95 6.76 -1.94
C ILE A 17 0.58 6.95 -2.02
N ALA A 18 1.27 6.19 -2.87
CA ALA A 18 2.70 6.30 -3.09
C ALA A 18 3.10 7.71 -3.56
N ILE A 19 2.42 8.24 -4.58
CA ILE A 19 2.65 9.58 -5.11
C ILE A 19 2.45 10.62 -4.01
N ARG A 20 1.38 10.52 -3.22
CA ARG A 20 1.16 11.44 -2.09
C ARG A 20 2.30 11.39 -1.08
N LYS A 21 2.78 10.18 -0.71
CA LYS A 21 3.90 10.00 0.21
C LYS A 21 5.21 10.59 -0.32
N ILE A 22 5.44 10.55 -1.63
CA ILE A 22 6.66 11.06 -2.26
C ILE A 22 6.60 12.58 -2.45
N MET A 23 5.46 13.11 -2.88
CA MET A 23 5.31 14.52 -3.25
C MET A 23 5.13 15.45 -2.03
N ILE A 24 4.47 14.97 -0.98
CA ILE A 24 4.20 15.77 0.24
C ILE A 24 4.53 15.00 1.53
N PRO A 25 5.76 14.48 1.70
CA PRO A 25 6.12 13.57 2.78
C PRO A 25 5.99 14.17 4.18
N ILE A 26 6.36 15.45 4.35
CA ILE A 26 6.27 16.17 5.64
C ILE A 26 4.81 16.25 6.08
N LYS A 27 3.96 16.87 5.24
CA LYS A 27 2.53 16.99 5.51
C LYS A 27 1.87 15.63 5.75
N PHE A 28 2.25 14.61 4.99
CA PHE A 28 1.72 13.26 5.18
C PHE A 28 2.09 12.67 6.55
N ASN A 29 3.31 12.91 7.03
CA ASN A 29 3.72 12.47 8.36
C ASN A 29 2.96 13.24 9.46
N GLU A 30 2.82 14.55 9.31
CA GLU A 30 2.14 15.40 10.30
C GLU A 30 0.64 15.08 10.40
N GLU A 31 -0.01 14.75 9.28
CA GLU A 31 -1.40 14.25 9.26
C GLU A 31 -1.60 12.95 10.07
N ILE A 32 -0.52 12.20 10.34
CA ILE A 32 -0.57 10.93 11.06
C ILE A 32 -0.06 11.05 12.50
N PHE A 33 1.02 11.80 12.71
CA PHE A 33 1.75 11.84 13.97
C PHE A 33 1.66 13.19 14.70
N GLY A 34 1.06 14.22 14.09
CA GLY A 34 1.12 15.59 14.58
C GLY A 34 2.45 16.26 14.25
N GLU A 35 2.75 17.38 14.91
CA GLU A 35 4.01 18.13 14.67
C GLU A 35 5.24 17.25 14.92
N ILE A 36 6.16 17.26 13.95
CA ILE A 36 7.43 16.54 14.02
C ILE A 36 8.49 17.51 14.54
N HIS A 37 9.35 17.03 15.44
CA HIS A 37 10.49 17.80 15.93
C HIS A 37 11.35 18.30 14.76
N GLN A 38 11.77 19.57 14.79
CA GLN A 38 12.43 20.23 13.64
C GLN A 38 13.65 19.46 13.13
N ASP A 39 14.45 18.90 14.04
CA ASP A 39 15.66 18.14 13.70
C ASP A 39 15.36 16.82 12.95
N GLU A 40 14.14 16.29 13.08
CA GLU A 40 13.74 15.00 12.50
C GLU A 40 12.84 15.14 11.26
N VAL A 41 12.38 16.35 10.93
CA VAL A 41 11.46 16.60 9.81
C VAL A 41 11.99 16.02 8.50
N ASN A 42 13.25 16.29 8.17
CA ASN A 42 13.86 15.85 6.91
C ASN A 42 14.17 14.33 6.90
N ASN A 43 14.64 13.77 8.01
CA ASN A 43 14.92 12.34 8.13
C ASN A 43 13.61 11.53 8.01
N SER A 44 12.58 11.94 8.73
CA SER A 44 11.25 11.34 8.69
C SER A 44 10.60 11.48 7.31
N ALA A 45 10.77 12.62 6.65
CA ALA A 45 10.30 12.83 5.28
C ALA A 45 11.00 11.90 4.28
N SER A 46 12.32 11.75 4.36
CA SER A 46 13.10 10.83 3.53
C SER A 46 12.63 9.38 3.67
N MET A 47 12.42 8.92 4.90
CA MET A 47 11.86 7.59 5.17
C MET A 47 10.45 7.44 4.58
N ARG A 48 9.60 8.47 4.68
CA ARG A 48 8.26 8.44 4.08
C ARG A 48 8.31 8.35 2.56
N MET A 49 9.24 9.05 1.91
CA MET A 49 9.45 8.95 0.46
C MET A 49 9.90 7.55 0.05
N MET A 50 10.83 6.93 0.78
CA MET A 50 11.28 5.56 0.51
C MET A 50 10.15 4.54 0.68
N ILE A 51 9.34 4.68 1.74
CA ILE A 51 8.12 3.89 1.91
C ILE A 51 7.15 4.12 0.74
N GLY A 52 6.99 5.37 0.31
CA GLY A 52 6.23 5.73 -0.89
C GLY A 52 6.75 5.02 -2.14
N ALA A 53 8.06 4.98 -2.36
CA ALA A 53 8.65 4.26 -3.49
C ALA A 53 8.36 2.76 -3.43
N GLY A 54 8.41 2.12 -2.25
CA GLY A 54 8.02 0.73 -2.08
C GLY A 54 6.56 0.47 -2.45
N PHE A 55 5.65 1.35 -2.03
CA PHE A 55 4.23 1.29 -2.37
C PHE A 55 4.03 1.49 -3.89
N GLY A 56 4.77 2.43 -4.47
CA GLY A 56 4.76 2.72 -5.90
C GLY A 56 5.26 1.54 -6.73
N GLY A 57 6.31 0.85 -6.27
CA GLY A 57 6.82 -0.37 -6.92
C GLY A 57 5.75 -1.46 -7.00
N ILE A 58 5.04 -1.72 -5.90
CA ILE A 58 3.93 -2.70 -5.87
C ILE A 58 2.86 -2.34 -6.89
N GLY A 59 2.41 -1.08 -6.90
CA GLY A 59 1.36 -0.65 -7.83
C GLY A 59 1.80 -0.57 -9.29
N LEU A 60 3.05 -0.18 -9.58
CA LEU A 60 3.59 -0.22 -10.94
C LEU A 60 3.67 -1.66 -11.45
N MET A 61 4.20 -2.58 -10.65
CA MET A 61 4.25 -4.00 -11.02
C MET A 61 2.85 -4.56 -11.26
N GLY A 62 1.89 -4.26 -10.37
CA GLY A 62 0.50 -4.68 -10.53
C GLY A 62 -0.15 -4.15 -11.82
N LEU A 63 0.02 -2.86 -12.16
CA LEU A 63 -0.50 -2.30 -13.41
C LEU A 63 0.17 -2.92 -14.64
N ILE A 64 1.50 -2.94 -14.68
CA ILE A 64 2.25 -3.44 -15.83
C ILE A 64 1.91 -4.90 -16.09
N LEU A 65 2.03 -5.75 -15.06
CA LEU A 65 1.73 -7.18 -15.19
C LEU A 65 0.24 -7.42 -15.47
N GLY A 66 -0.66 -6.62 -14.91
CA GLY A 66 -2.09 -6.70 -15.19
C GLY A 66 -2.44 -6.56 -16.67
N PHE A 67 -1.74 -5.67 -17.39
CA PHE A 67 -1.95 -5.48 -18.83
C PHE A 67 -1.12 -6.43 -19.72
N MET A 68 -0.09 -7.06 -19.17
CA MET A 68 0.81 -7.94 -19.93
C MET A 68 0.46 -9.42 -19.83
N LEU A 69 -0.09 -9.86 -18.71
CA LEU A 69 -0.41 -11.28 -18.49
C LEU A 69 -1.72 -11.67 -19.19
N GLU A 70 -1.73 -12.87 -19.77
CA GLU A 70 -2.98 -13.48 -20.23
C GLU A 70 -3.87 -13.80 -19.04
N SER A 71 -5.18 -13.57 -19.19
CA SER A 71 -6.12 -13.81 -18.10
C SER A 71 -6.22 -15.30 -17.77
N GLY A 72 -6.20 -15.63 -16.50
CA GLY A 72 -6.27 -17.00 -15.99
C GLY A 72 -5.37 -17.18 -14.77
N GLU A 73 -4.64 -18.28 -14.70
CA GLU A 73 -3.80 -18.61 -13.54
C GLU A 73 -2.73 -17.54 -13.25
N ALA A 74 -2.18 -16.90 -14.29
CA ALA A 74 -1.15 -15.87 -14.13
C ALA A 74 -1.68 -14.59 -13.46
N THR A 75 -2.86 -14.12 -13.85
CA THR A 75 -3.52 -12.95 -13.24
C THR A 75 -4.06 -13.25 -11.85
N ALA A 76 -4.55 -14.48 -11.61
CA ALA A 76 -4.91 -14.94 -10.28
C ALA A 76 -3.69 -15.00 -9.34
N ALA A 77 -2.55 -15.52 -9.81
CA ALA A 77 -1.30 -15.53 -9.06
C ALA A 77 -0.82 -14.10 -8.73
N LEU A 78 -0.94 -13.16 -9.67
CA LEU A 78 -0.64 -11.74 -9.41
C LEU A 78 -1.54 -11.18 -8.30
N LEU A 79 -2.84 -11.47 -8.32
CA LEU A 79 -3.78 -11.03 -7.30
C LEU A 79 -3.48 -11.63 -5.93
N TYR A 80 -3.12 -12.92 -5.85
CA TYR A 80 -2.64 -13.53 -4.61
C TYR A 80 -1.35 -12.88 -4.10
N ALA A 81 -0.41 -12.55 -5.00
CA ALA A 81 0.82 -11.86 -4.64
C ALA A 81 0.55 -10.45 -4.10
N LEU A 82 -0.36 -9.70 -4.73
CA LEU A 82 -0.80 -8.38 -4.24
C LEU A 82 -1.49 -8.50 -2.87
N ALA A 83 -2.40 -9.46 -2.71
CA ALA A 83 -3.06 -9.73 -1.43
C ALA A 83 -2.04 -10.05 -0.32
N ALA A 84 -1.04 -10.89 -0.62
CA ALA A 84 0.02 -11.22 0.31
C ALA A 84 0.88 -10.00 0.68
N ALA A 85 1.24 -9.16 -0.30
CA ALA A 85 1.97 -7.92 -0.08
C ALA A 85 1.19 -6.97 0.85
N TYR A 86 -0.08 -6.70 0.55
CA TYR A 86 -0.93 -5.86 1.41
C TYR A 86 -1.15 -6.47 2.80
N GLY A 87 -1.31 -7.80 2.87
CA GLY A 87 -1.39 -8.54 4.12
C GLY A 87 -0.15 -8.38 4.99
N PHE A 88 1.03 -8.49 4.39
CA PHE A 88 2.30 -8.30 5.08
C PHE A 88 2.46 -6.86 5.61
N MET A 89 2.07 -5.87 4.81
CA MET A 89 2.08 -4.45 5.23
C MET A 89 1.11 -4.18 6.38
N PHE A 90 -0.10 -4.74 6.31
CA PHE A 90 -1.10 -4.62 7.36
C PHE A 90 -0.66 -5.32 8.66
N ALA A 91 -0.15 -6.55 8.56
CA ALA A 91 0.40 -7.28 9.70
C ALA A 91 1.55 -6.51 10.36
N THR A 92 2.43 -5.90 9.57
CA THR A 92 3.53 -5.05 10.10
C THR A 92 3.00 -3.86 10.89
N LEU A 93 1.92 -3.21 10.44
CA LEU A 93 1.29 -2.12 11.19
C LEU A 93 0.73 -2.60 12.53
N LEU A 94 0.01 -3.73 12.52
CA LEU A 94 -0.52 -4.33 13.75
C LEU A 94 0.60 -4.74 14.71
N PHE A 95 1.70 -5.27 14.18
CA PHE A 95 2.88 -5.62 14.95
C PHE A 95 3.57 -4.39 15.56
N ALA A 96 3.68 -3.29 14.82
CA ALA A 96 4.21 -2.03 15.35
C ALA A 96 3.36 -1.48 16.51
N ASN A 97 2.03 -1.59 16.40
CA ASN A 97 1.13 -1.27 17.50
C ASN A 97 1.35 -2.18 18.72
N GLN A 98 1.43 -3.49 18.52
CA GLN A 98 1.69 -4.45 19.59
C GLN A 98 3.04 -4.21 20.29
N ARG A 99 4.04 -3.71 19.57
CA ARG A 99 5.35 -3.33 20.10
C ARG A 99 5.35 -2.00 20.85
N GLY A 100 4.25 -1.26 20.85
CA GLY A 100 4.14 0.05 21.50
C GLY A 100 4.82 1.19 20.74
N TYR A 101 5.11 1.03 19.44
CA TYR A 101 5.72 2.08 18.62
C TYR A 101 4.70 3.11 18.10
N LEU A 102 3.41 2.89 18.33
CA LEU A 102 2.32 3.77 17.90
C LEU A 102 1.56 4.28 19.12
N HIS A 103 1.39 5.60 19.19
CA HIS A 103 0.49 6.23 20.18
C HIS A 103 -0.98 5.94 19.84
N GLU A 104 -1.31 6.02 18.55
CA GLU A 104 -2.59 5.61 18.00
C GLU A 104 -2.39 4.91 16.66
N ILE A 105 -3.28 3.97 16.34
CA ILE A 105 -3.21 3.27 15.05
C ILE A 105 -3.73 4.21 13.95
N PRO A 106 -2.96 4.47 12.88
CA PRO A 106 -3.42 5.31 11.79
C PRO A 106 -4.66 4.71 11.12
N LYS A 107 -5.76 5.45 11.15
CA LYS A 107 -7.05 5.00 10.61
C LYS A 107 -7.03 4.68 9.10
N PRO A 108 -6.38 5.46 8.21
CA PRO A 108 -6.45 5.18 6.78
C PRO A 108 -5.87 3.80 6.39
N PRO A 109 -4.67 3.39 6.84
CA PRO A 109 -4.16 2.02 6.63
C PRO A 109 -5.10 0.91 7.13
N MET A 110 -5.82 1.13 8.24
CA MET A 110 -6.77 0.16 8.81
C MET A 110 -7.98 -0.11 7.93
N VAL A 111 -8.32 0.80 7.03
CA VAL A 111 -9.41 0.62 6.07
C VAL A 111 -8.87 0.17 4.72
N ILE A 112 -7.80 0.83 4.25
CA ILE A 112 -7.26 0.63 2.91
C ILE A 112 -6.70 -0.78 2.76
N PHE A 113 -5.82 -1.25 3.65
CA PHE A 113 -5.20 -2.56 3.44
C PHE A 113 -6.20 -3.72 3.52
N PRO A 114 -7.12 -3.81 4.50
CA PRO A 114 -8.13 -4.86 4.49
C PRO A 114 -9.02 -4.83 3.24
N PHE A 115 -9.44 -3.64 2.79
CA PHE A 115 -10.20 -3.52 1.55
C PHE A 115 -9.43 -4.05 0.34
N MET A 116 -8.15 -3.70 0.23
CA MET A 116 -7.29 -4.12 -0.87
C MET A 116 -7.01 -5.63 -0.87
N ILE A 117 -6.83 -6.21 0.32
CA ILE A 117 -6.69 -7.67 0.49
C ILE A 117 -7.95 -8.37 0.00
N VAL A 118 -9.13 -7.93 0.46
CA VAL A 118 -10.41 -8.52 0.06
C VAL A 118 -10.63 -8.37 -1.44
N LEU A 119 -10.39 -7.18 -2.00
CA LEU A 119 -10.51 -6.92 -3.43
C LEU A 119 -9.63 -7.89 -4.25
N CYS A 120 -8.38 -8.09 -3.83
CA CYS A 120 -7.46 -8.97 -4.52
C CYS A 120 -7.89 -10.45 -4.41
N LEU A 121 -8.30 -10.90 -3.22
CA LEU A 121 -8.74 -12.27 -3.02
C LEU A 121 -10.03 -12.59 -3.78
N VAL A 122 -11.01 -11.68 -3.76
CA VAL A 122 -12.25 -11.83 -4.54
C VAL A 122 -11.94 -11.83 -6.04
N GLY A 123 -11.07 -10.93 -6.50
CA GLY A 123 -10.63 -10.92 -7.89
C GLY A 123 -9.91 -12.18 -8.34
N ALA A 124 -9.20 -12.88 -7.44
CA ALA A 124 -8.46 -14.09 -7.77
C ALA A 124 -9.37 -15.35 -7.81
N LEU A 125 -10.58 -15.26 -7.27
CA LEU A 125 -11.53 -16.36 -7.12
C LEU A 125 -12.66 -16.35 -8.16
N ILE A 126 -12.78 -15.27 -8.96
CA ILE A 126 -13.84 -15.06 -9.95
C ILE A 126 -13.23 -14.96 -11.34
#